data_AF-A0AAE2ER55-F1
#
_entry.id   AF-A0AAE2ER55-F1
#
_cell.length_a   1.000
_cell.length_b   1.000
_cell.length_c   1.000
_cell.angle_alpha   90.00
_cell.angle_beta   90.00
_cell.angle_gamma   90.00
#
_symmetry.space_group_name_H-M   'P 1'
#
loop_
_entity.id
_entity.type
_entity.pdbx_description
1 polymer ?
#
loop_
_entity_poly.entity_id
_entity_poly.type
_entity_poly.pdbx_seq_one_letter_code
_entity_poly.pdbx_strand_id
1 'polypeptide(L)'
;MKVTDQEKEQLSTAIDKMNEGLDAFILLYNESVKDEPLIDYEDETADVIKQAIEQYGKESINQKLNAIIKEILSFSLLKDGEKS
;
A
#
# COMPACT_ATOMS: atom_id res chain seq x y z
N MET A 1 -7.24 -27.58 -41.27
CA MET A 1 -6.62 -28.63 -40.43
C MET A 1 -7.63 -28.99 -39.34
N LYS A 2 -8.05 -30.26 -39.23
CA LYS A 2 -8.79 -30.73 -38.05
C LYS A 2 -7.75 -30.96 -36.96
N VAL A 3 -7.76 -30.10 -35.96
CA VAL A 3 -6.94 -30.24 -34.76
C VAL A 3 -7.22 -31.63 -34.18
N THR A 4 -6.18 -32.45 -34.03
CA THR A 4 -6.30 -33.77 -33.40
C THR A 4 -6.71 -33.59 -31.93
N ASP A 5 -7.39 -34.59 -31.35
CA ASP A 5 -7.84 -34.48 -29.95
C ASP A 5 -6.69 -34.18 -28.98
N GLN A 6 -5.49 -34.65 -29.30
CA GLN A 6 -4.25 -34.37 -28.56
C GLN A 6 -3.81 -32.90 -28.67
N GLU A 7 -3.85 -32.29 -29.86
CA GLU A 7 -3.52 -30.86 -30.03
C GLU A 7 -4.56 -29.97 -29.33
N LYS A 8 -5.81 -30.41 -29.27
CA LYS A 8 -6.88 -29.75 -28.50
C LYS A 8 -6.62 -29.76 -27.01
N GLU A 9 -6.17 -30.88 -26.47
CA GLU A 9 -5.84 -31.04 -25.05
C GLU A 9 -4.62 -30.20 -24.66
N GLN A 10 -3.59 -30.17 -25.52
CA GLN A 10 -2.43 -29.31 -25.34
C GLN A 10 -2.80 -27.82 -25.39
N LEU A 11 -3.70 -27.45 -26.30
CA LEU A 11 -4.20 -26.08 -26.40
C LEU A 11 -5.03 -25.69 -25.16
N SER A 12 -5.90 -26.58 -24.67
CA SER A 12 -6.67 -26.34 -23.44
C SER A 12 -5.75 -26.13 -22.25
N THR A 13 -4.75 -27.00 -22.09
CA THR A 13 -3.77 -26.90 -21.00
C THR A 13 -2.96 -25.59 -21.07
N ALA A 14 -2.63 -25.14 -22.29
CA ALA A 14 -1.95 -23.87 -22.48
C ALA A 14 -2.83 -22.67 -22.12
N ILE A 15 -4.13 -22.73 -22.43
CA ILE A 15 -5.12 -21.72 -22.05
C ILE A 15 -5.31 -21.68 -20.54
N ASP A 16 -5.40 -22.84 -19.88
CA ASP A 16 -5.55 -22.92 -18.43
C ASP A 16 -4.36 -22.29 -17.71
N LYS A 17 -3.14 -22.61 -18.13
CA LYS A 17 -1.92 -21.97 -17.60
C LYS A 17 -1.85 -20.48 -17.88
N MET A 18 -2.37 -20.02 -19.02
CA MET A 18 -2.45 -18.61 -19.34
C MET A 18 -3.44 -17.90 -18.41
N ASN A 19 -4.60 -18.50 -18.13
CA ASN A 19 -5.59 -17.96 -17.20
C ASN A 19 -5.04 -17.90 -15.77
N GLU A 20 -4.38 -18.95 -15.30
CA GLU A 20 -3.71 -18.95 -14.00
C GLU A 20 -2.60 -17.87 -13.93
N GLY A 21 -1.84 -17.71 -15.00
CA GLY A 21 -0.84 -16.65 -15.12
C GLY A 21 -1.46 -15.26 -15.04
N LEU A 22 -2.58 -15.03 -15.71
CA LEU A 22 -3.31 -13.76 -15.68
C LEU A 22 -3.87 -13.47 -14.29
N ASP A 23 -4.41 -14.47 -13.59
CA ASP A 23 -4.86 -14.31 -12.20
C ASP A 23 -3.70 -13.93 -11.27
N ALA A 24 -2.53 -14.54 -11.44
CA ALA A 24 -1.32 -14.17 -10.71
C ALA A 24 -0.87 -12.73 -11.02
N PHE A 25 -0.96 -12.28 -12.27
CA PHE A 25 -0.68 -10.89 -12.63
C PHE A 25 -1.65 -9.91 -11.98
N ILE A 26 -2.94 -10.24 -11.91
CA ILE A 26 -3.96 -9.42 -11.25
C ILE A 26 -3.70 -9.33 -9.75
N LEU A 27 -3.37 -10.46 -9.10
CA LEU A 27 -2.97 -10.52 -7.70
C LEU A 27 -1.76 -9.62 -7.43
N LEU A 28 -0.69 -9.78 -8.21
CA LEU A 28 0.51 -8.96 -8.08
C LEU A 28 0.20 -7.48 -8.33
N TYR A 29 -0.66 -7.13 -9.27
CA TYR A 29 -1.07 -5.74 -9.49
C TYR A 29 -1.85 -5.17 -8.30
N ASN A 30 -2.76 -5.95 -7.72
CA ASN A 30 -3.54 -5.57 -6.54
C ASN A 30 -2.65 -5.45 -5.29
N GLU A 31 -1.67 -6.34 -5.12
CA GLU A 31 -0.65 -6.23 -4.06
C GLU A 31 0.34 -5.10 -4.33
N SER A 32 0.53 -4.74 -5.59
CA SER A 32 1.30 -3.57 -6.04
C SER A 32 0.49 -2.27 -6.01
N VAL A 33 -0.79 -2.30 -5.56
CA VAL A 33 -1.49 -1.08 -5.15
C VAL A 33 -0.69 -0.55 -3.98
N LYS A 34 0.17 0.42 -4.31
CA LYS A 34 1.26 0.87 -3.47
C LYS A 34 0.76 1.13 -2.05
N ASP A 35 1.43 0.52 -1.09
CA ASP A 35 1.46 1.00 0.28
C ASP A 35 2.24 2.33 0.26
N GLU A 36 1.65 3.37 -0.37
CA GLU A 36 2.16 4.72 -0.30
C GLU A 36 1.87 5.21 1.13
N PRO A 37 2.89 5.32 1.99
CA PRO A 37 2.67 5.74 3.35
C PRO A 37 2.06 7.14 3.32
N LEU A 38 1.08 7.40 4.19
CA LEU A 38 0.44 8.72 4.29
C LEU A 38 1.48 9.83 4.55
N ILE A 39 2.59 9.48 5.18
CA ILE A 39 3.72 10.35 5.48
C ILE A 39 5.01 9.53 5.35
N ASP A 40 5.94 10.00 4.52
CA ASP A 40 7.33 9.54 4.53
C ASP A 40 8.09 10.28 5.63
N TYR A 41 8.79 9.53 6.48
CA TYR A 41 9.65 10.08 7.53
C TYR A 41 11.11 9.99 7.08
N GLU A 42 11.89 11.04 7.36
CA GLU A 42 13.35 10.95 7.27
C GLU A 42 13.88 9.90 8.27
N ASP A 43 15.00 9.27 7.94
CA ASP A 43 15.58 8.18 8.74
C ASP A 43 15.78 8.58 10.21
N GLU A 44 16.28 9.80 10.45
CA GLU A 44 16.48 10.34 11.80
C GLU A 44 15.16 10.44 12.58
N THR A 45 14.08 10.87 11.92
CA THR A 45 12.75 10.98 12.53
C THR A 45 12.18 9.59 12.82
N ALA A 46 12.37 8.64 11.90
CA ALA A 46 11.93 7.26 12.08
C ALA A 46 12.64 6.58 13.27
N ASP A 47 13.94 6.81 13.46
CA ASP A 47 14.69 6.27 14.59
C ASP A 47 14.25 6.86 15.94
N VAL A 48 13.95 8.16 15.99
CA VAL A 48 13.40 8.79 17.19
C VAL A 48 12.02 8.22 17.53
N ILE A 49 11.16 8.02 16.52
CA ILE A 49 9.84 7.42 16.71
C ILE A 49 9.96 5.99 17.24
N LYS A 50 10.89 5.18 16.69
CA LYS A 50 11.14 3.81 17.19
C LYS A 50 11.54 3.82 18.67
N GLN A 51 12.51 4.65 19.05
CA GLN A 51 12.94 4.76 20.45
C GLN A 51 11.80 5.19 21.37
N ALA A 52 10.98 6.14 20.93
CA ALA A 52 9.82 6.59 21.70
C ALA A 52 8.76 5.49 21.86
N ILE A 53 8.54 4.68 20.82
CA ILE A 53 7.63 3.52 20.86
C ILE A 53 8.14 2.47 21.86
N GLU A 54 9.45 2.20 21.88
CA GLU A 54 10.04 1.25 22.83
C GLU A 54 9.92 1.72 24.28
N GLN A 55 10.05 3.03 24.54
CA GLN A 55 9.99 3.58 25.89
C GLN A 55 8.58 3.82 26.42
N TYR A 56 7.66 4.27 25.57
CA TYR A 56 6.33 4.76 25.98
C TYR A 56 5.16 3.95 25.42
N GLY A 57 5.44 2.96 24.56
CA GLY A 57 4.44 2.12 23.92
C GLY A 57 3.87 2.73 22.64
N LYS A 58 3.66 1.87 21.65
CA LYS A 58 3.20 2.24 20.30
C LYS A 58 1.90 3.05 20.32
N GLU A 59 0.95 2.63 21.14
CA GLU A 59 -0.39 3.25 21.16
C GLU A 59 -0.35 4.69 21.69
N SER A 60 0.44 4.94 22.75
CA SER A 60 0.60 6.27 23.33
C SER A 60 1.30 7.24 22.36
N ILE A 61 2.37 6.78 21.71
CA ILE A 61 3.09 7.58 20.70
C ILE A 61 2.21 7.87 19.50
N ASN A 62 1.48 6.87 18.99
CA ASN A 62 0.55 7.07 17.88
C ASN A 62 -0.53 8.12 18.21
N GLN A 63 -1.14 8.05 19.39
CA GLN A 63 -2.15 9.05 19.80
C GLN A 63 -1.55 10.46 19.85
N LYS A 64 -0.35 10.61 20.43
CA LYS A 64 0.33 11.91 20.53
C LYS A 64 0.70 12.47 19.16
N LEU A 65 1.31 11.67 18.30
CA LEU A 65 1.69 12.09 16.94
C LEU A 65 0.47 12.50 16.13
N ASN A 66 -0.60 11.71 16.16
CA ASN A 66 -1.84 12.05 15.45
C ASN A 66 -2.47 13.35 15.98
N ALA A 67 -2.45 13.60 17.29
CA ALA A 67 -2.94 14.85 17.86
C ALA A 67 -2.14 16.05 17.37
N ILE A 68 -0.80 15.96 17.43
CA ILE A 68 0.12 17.03 16.99
C ILE A 68 -0.05 17.31 15.49
N ILE A 69 -0.03 16.28 14.65
CA ILE A 69 -0.21 16.40 13.20
C ILE A 69 -1.57 17.03 12.91
N LYS A 70 -2.64 16.56 13.57
CA LYS A 70 -3.98 17.13 13.40
C LYS A 70 -4.03 18.59 13.80
N GLU A 71 -3.44 19.01 14.91
CA GLU A 71 -3.43 20.42 15.33
C GLU A 71 -2.69 21.30 14.31
N ILE A 72 -1.50 20.88 13.87
CA ILE A 72 -0.67 21.62 12.90
C ILE A 72 -1.39 21.74 11.55
N LEU A 73 -1.93 20.63 11.04
CA LEU A 73 -2.63 20.62 9.76
C LEU A 73 -3.97 21.34 9.84
N SER A 74 -4.72 21.22 10.95
CA SER A 74 -5.99 21.95 11.13
C SER A 74 -5.74 23.45 11.08
N PHE A 75 -4.71 23.95 11.76
CA PHE A 75 -4.38 25.37 11.74
C PHE A 75 -3.93 25.85 10.34
N SER A 76 -3.17 25.04 9.62
CA SER A 76 -2.68 25.36 8.27
C SER A 76 -3.81 25.35 7.24
N LEU A 77 -4.70 24.36 7.30
CA LEU A 77 -5.86 24.24 6.42
C LEU A 77 -6.91 25.33 6.67
N LEU A 78 -7.07 25.78 7.93
CA LEU A 78 -7.95 26.90 8.26
C LEU A 78 -7.45 28.23 7.69
N LYS A 79 -6.13 28.45 7.64
CA LYS A 79 -5.54 29.68 7.05
C LYS A 79 -5.64 29.75 5.54
N ASP A 80 -5.60 28.61 4.84
CA ASP A 80 -5.77 28.56 3.38
C ASP A 80 -7.25 28.72 2.97
N GLY A 81 -8.19 28.29 3.84
CA GLY A 81 -9.63 28.44 3.61
C GLY A 81 -10.20 29.87 3.73
N GLU A 82 -9.45 30.82 4.30
CA GLU A 82 -9.84 32.25 4.36
C GLU A 82 -9.33 33.07 3.16
N LYS A 83 -8.63 32.44 2.20
CA LYS A 83 -8.28 33.03 0.90
C LYS A 83 -9.07 32.36 -0.22
N SER A 84 -10.38 32.54 -0.24
CA SER A 84 -11.23 32.35 -1.44
C SER A 84 -12.41 33.30 -1.40
#